data_AF-A0A2V8DIC0-F1
#
_entry.id   AF-A0A2V8DIC0-F1
#
_cell.length_a   1.000
_cell.length_b   1.000
_cell.length_c   1.000
_cell.angle_alpha   90.00
_cell.angle_beta   90.00
_cell.angle_gamma   90.00
#
_symmetry.space_group_name_H-M   'P 1'
#
loop_
_entity.id
_entity.type
_entity.pdbx_description
1 polymer ?
#
loop_
_entity_poly.entity_id
_entity_poly.type
_entity_poly.pdbx_seq_one_letter_code
_entity_poly.pdbx_strand_id
1 'polypeptide(L)'
;MGVLILLWPCVPAAEGQSFVIVVNKANPVKSLTVTELRRIFMKQARMWPHAESVVPVDWDATSEIRQAFSRQVLNRSVREMGEYWVQQ
;
A
#
# COMPACT_ATOMS: atom_id res chain seq x y z
N MET A 1 39.15 39.92 -3.47
CA MET A 1 37.75 39.57 -3.79
C MET A 1 37.60 38.07 -3.63
N GLY A 2 37.11 37.62 -2.48
CA GLY A 2 36.94 36.19 -2.19
C GLY A 2 35.63 35.68 -2.78
N VAL A 3 35.69 34.67 -3.65
CA VAL A 3 34.50 34.01 -4.18
C VAL A 3 34.09 32.91 -3.19
N LEU A 4 32.91 33.04 -2.61
CA LEU A 4 32.29 32.02 -1.76
C LEU A 4 31.46 31.10 -2.66
N ILE A 5 31.88 29.84 -2.83
CA ILE A 5 31.11 28.83 -3.57
C ILE A 5 30.13 28.18 -2.59
N LEU A 6 28.84 28.45 -2.76
CA LEU A 6 27.77 27.72 -2.09
C LEU A 6 27.55 26.40 -2.84
N LEU A 7 28.09 25.32 -2.30
CA LEU A 7 27.76 23.95 -2.71
C LEU A 7 26.32 23.66 -2.28
N TRP A 8 25.40 23.68 -3.25
CA TRP A 8 24.02 23.26 -3.04
C TRP A 8 23.99 21.74 -2.86
N PRO A 9 23.57 21.20 -1.71
CA PRO A 9 23.38 19.76 -1.60
C PRO A 9 22.23 19.35 -2.53
N CYS A 10 22.55 18.52 -3.53
CA CYS A 10 21.56 17.78 -4.28
C CYS A 10 20.97 16.73 -3.32
N VAL A 11 19.78 16.99 -2.80
CA VAL A 11 19.07 15.99 -2.00
C VAL A 11 18.56 14.92 -2.98
N PRO A 12 19.00 13.67 -2.89
CA PRO A 12 18.45 12.62 -3.74
C PRO A 12 16.96 12.49 -3.44
N ALA A 13 16.12 12.61 -4.47
CA ALA A 13 14.72 12.28 -4.35
C ALA A 13 14.62 10.78 -4.07
N ALA A 14 14.09 10.41 -2.89
CA ALA A 14 13.81 9.02 -2.59
C ALA A 14 12.80 8.51 -3.63
N GLU A 15 13.24 7.58 -4.48
CA GLU A 15 12.35 6.89 -5.40
C GLU A 15 11.31 6.14 -4.56
N GLY A 16 10.07 6.66 -4.56
CA GLY A 16 8.97 6.08 -3.81
C GLY A 16 8.74 4.64 -4.25
N GLN A 17 8.63 3.71 -3.30
CA GLN A 17 8.26 2.33 -3.59
C GLN A 17 6.92 2.31 -4.32
N SER A 18 6.91 1.75 -5.53
CA SER A 18 5.70 1.51 -6.29
C SER A 18 5.15 0.12 -5.97
N PHE A 19 3.83 0.01 -5.90
CA PHE A 19 3.15 -1.27 -5.67
C PHE A 19 2.37 -1.67 -6.92
N VAL A 20 2.46 -2.95 -7.28
CA VAL A 20 1.61 -3.55 -8.30
C VAL A 20 0.53 -4.37 -7.60
N ILE A 21 -0.72 -4.12 -7.95
CA ILE A 21 -1.86 -4.87 -7.43
C ILE A 21 -2.24 -5.92 -8.45
N VAL A 22 -2.15 -7.18 -8.06
CA VAL A 22 -2.52 -8.32 -8.91
C VAL A 22 -3.87 -8.84 -8.46
N VAL A 23 -4.78 -9.03 -9.42
CA VAL A 23 -6.10 -9.61 -9.22
C VAL A 23 -6.30 -10.79 -10.17
N ASN A 24 -7.35 -11.57 -9.93
CA ASN A 24 -7.75 -12.62 -10.86
C ASN A 24 -8.02 -12.02 -12.26
N LYS A 25 -7.59 -12.71 -13.32
CA LYS A 25 -7.74 -12.28 -14.73
C LYS A 25 -9.21 -11.98 -15.12
N ALA A 26 -10.17 -12.68 -14.54
CA ALA A 26 -11.59 -12.49 -14.80
C ALA A 26 -12.14 -11.21 -14.15
N ASN A 27 -11.44 -10.61 -13.19
CA ASN A 27 -11.87 -9.38 -12.54
C ASN A 27 -11.86 -8.21 -13.56
N PRO A 28 -13.01 -7.59 -13.86
CA PRO A 28 -13.09 -6.51 -14.84
C PRO A 28 -12.52 -5.17 -14.33
N VAL A 29 -12.27 -5.01 -13.03
CA VAL A 29 -11.77 -3.77 -12.44
C VAL A 29 -10.36 -3.46 -12.95
N LYS A 30 -10.19 -2.29 -13.59
CA LYS A 30 -8.92 -1.87 -14.20
C LYS A 30 -8.12 -0.87 -13.36
N SER A 31 -8.78 -0.19 -12.43
CA SER A 31 -8.16 0.80 -11.56
C SER A 31 -8.88 0.84 -10.22
N LEU A 32 -8.11 1.20 -9.19
CA LEU A 32 -8.60 1.43 -7.84
C LEU A 32 -7.85 2.63 -7.27
N THR A 33 -8.56 3.46 -6.51
CA THR A 33 -7.92 4.45 -5.66
C THR A 33 -7.23 3.78 -4.47
N VAL A 34 -6.22 4.44 -3.92
CA VAL A 34 -5.56 3.99 -2.67
C VAL A 34 -6.57 3.85 -1.53
N THR A 35 -7.59 4.71 -1.49
CA THR A 35 -8.66 4.66 -0.48
C THR A 35 -9.54 3.43 -0.61
N GLU A 36 -9.93 3.06 -1.83
CA GLU A 36 -10.70 1.83 -2.09
C GLU A 36 -9.88 0.59 -1.75
N LEU A 37 -8.61 0.57 -2.16
CA LEU A 37 -7.67 -0.50 -1.84
C LEU A 37 -7.51 -0.66 -0.32
N ARG A 38 -7.36 0.44 0.42
CA ARG A 38 -7.30 0.43 1.88
C ARG A 38 -8.57 -0.16 2.49
N ARG A 39 -9.76 0.23 2.01
CA ARG A 39 -11.04 -0.32 2.50
C ARG A 39 -11.15 -1.83 2.27
N ILE A 40 -10.64 -2.33 1.14
CA ILE A 40 -10.58 -3.75 0.84
C ILE A 40 -9.70 -4.50 1.87
N PHE A 41 -8.45 -4.06 2.06
CA PHE A 41 -7.52 -4.69 3.01
C PHE A 41 -7.95 -4.54 4.48
N MET A 42 -8.77 -3.54 4.76
CA MET A 42 -9.43 -3.35 6.05
C MET A 42 -10.77 -4.09 6.16
N LYS A 43 -11.13 -4.98 5.22
CA LYS A 43 -12.41 -5.72 5.21
C LYS A 43 -13.67 -4.82 5.31
N GLN A 44 -13.55 -3.52 5.01
CA GLN A 44 -14.63 -2.53 5.00
C GLN A 44 -15.38 -2.55 3.67
N ALA A 45 -14.69 -2.91 2.59
CA ALA A 45 -15.27 -3.22 1.29
C ALA A 45 -15.08 -4.72 1.01
N ARG A 46 -16.18 -5.48 1.01
CA ARG A 46 -16.16 -6.95 0.87
C ARG A 46 -16.68 -7.45 -0.48
N MET A 47 -17.10 -6.53 -1.35
CA MET A 47 -17.62 -6.80 -2.68
C MET A 47 -16.99 -5.87 -3.70
N TRP A 48 -16.71 -6.41 -4.88
CA TRP A 48 -16.37 -5.62 -6.06
C TRP A 48 -17.61 -4.87 -6.57
N PRO A 49 -17.44 -3.84 -7.43
CA PRO A 49 -18.57 -3.14 -8.04
C PRO A 49 -19.53 -4.02 -8.84
N HIS A 50 -19.08 -5.19 -9.31
CA HIS A 50 -19.86 -6.19 -10.05
C HIS A 50 -20.41 -7.31 -9.15
N ALA A 51 -20.53 -7.05 -7.85
CA ALA A 51 -21.14 -7.93 -6.85
C ALA A 51 -20.45 -9.29 -6.58
N GLU A 52 -19.24 -9.50 -7.07
CA GLU A 52 -18.40 -10.61 -6.62
C GLU A 52 -17.68 -10.29 -5.30
N SER A 53 -17.40 -11.32 -4.49
CA SER A 53 -16.70 -11.13 -3.21
C SER A 53 -15.22 -10.77 -3.43
N VAL A 54 -14.71 -9.87 -2.59
CA VAL A 54 -13.28 -9.52 -2.55
C VAL A 54 -12.61 -10.29 -1.42
N VAL A 55 -11.50 -10.96 -1.73
CA VAL A 55 -10.65 -11.63 -0.73
C VAL A 55 -9.24 -11.02 -0.80
N PRO A 56 -8.84 -10.16 0.15
CA PRO A 56 -7.48 -9.65 0.19
C PRO A 56 -6.51 -10.77 0.57
N VAL A 57 -5.39 -10.85 -0.15
CA VAL A 57 -4.27 -11.74 0.17
C VAL A 57 -3.10 -10.86 0.60
N ASP A 58 -2.47 -11.23 1.71
CA ASP A 58 -1.35 -10.49 2.28
C ASP A 58 -0.12 -11.39 2.39
N TRP A 59 1.05 -10.77 2.50
CA TRP A 59 2.31 -11.49 2.68
C TRP A 59 2.52 -11.87 4.16
N ASP A 60 3.58 -12.62 4.42
CA ASP A 60 4.03 -12.89 5.78
C ASP A 60 4.37 -11.59 6.55
N ALA A 61 4.21 -11.59 7.87
CA ALA A 61 4.43 -10.43 8.72
C ALA A 61 5.89 -9.91 8.68
N THR A 62 6.87 -10.77 8.40
CA THR A 62 8.28 -10.35 8.29
C THR A 62 8.62 -9.78 6.91
N SER A 63 7.72 -9.89 5.92
CA SER A 63 7.95 -9.41 4.56
C SER A 63 8.14 -7.90 4.51
N GLU A 64 9.23 -7.44 3.89
CA GLU A 64 9.48 -6.02 3.65
C GLU A 64 8.38 -5.38 2.80
N ILE A 65 7.80 -6.12 1.85
CA ILE A 65 6.69 -5.66 1.02
C ILE A 65 5.46 -5.37 1.89
N ARG A 66 5.13 -6.26 2.83
CA ARG A 66 4.00 -6.04 3.75
C ARG A 66 4.23 -4.86 4.68
N GLN A 67 5.45 -4.72 5.18
CA GLN A 67 5.81 -3.60 6.05
C GLN A 67 5.66 -2.26 5.31
N ALA A 68 6.16 -2.19 4.08
CA ALA A 68 6.04 -1.01 3.22
C ALA A 68 4.56 -0.74 2.87
N PHE A 69 3.82 -1.75 2.41
CA PHE A 69 2.42 -1.63 2.02
C PHE A 69 1.53 -1.20 3.19
N SER A 70 1.72 -1.80 4.37
CA SER A 70 0.96 -1.44 5.57
C SER A 70 1.16 0.03 5.92
N ARG A 71 2.41 0.51 5.91
CA ARG A 71 2.72 1.91 6.24
C ARG A 71 2.20 2.87 5.18
N GLN A 72 2.51 2.63 3.91
CA GLN A 72 2.27 3.58 2.82
C GLN A 72 0.83 3.56 2.31
N VAL A 73 0.21 2.38 2.24
CA VAL A 73 -1.15 2.22 1.69
C VAL A 73 -2.18 2.18 2.82
N LEU A 74 -1.94 1.39 3.87
CA LEU A 74 -2.92 1.18 4.93
C LEU A 74 -2.85 2.21 6.06
N ASN A 75 -1.75 2.99 6.12
CA ASN A 75 -1.44 3.92 7.20
C ASN A 75 -1.46 3.22 8.57
N ARG A 76 -0.93 1.99 8.62
CA ARG A 76 -0.86 1.13 9.80
C ARG A 76 0.45 0.35 9.82
N SER A 77 0.88 -0.06 11.01
CA SER A 77 1.92 -1.07 11.18
C SER A 77 1.38 -2.47 10.90
N VAL A 78 2.28 -3.41 10.58
CA VAL A 78 1.93 -4.84 10.42
C VAL A 78 1.33 -5.40 11.70
N ARG A 79 1.78 -4.91 12.87
CA ARG A 79 1.23 -5.28 14.18
C ARG A 79 -0.24 -4.88 14.30
N GLU A 80 -0.57 -3.61 14.03
CA GLU A 80 -1.95 -3.13 14.07
C GLU A 80 -2.84 -3.86 13.05
N MET A 81 -2.28 -4.21 11.88
CA MET A 81 -2.98 -5.04 10.89
C MET A 81 -3.29 -6.44 11.43
N GLY A 82 -2.33 -7.08 12.10
CA GLY A 82 -2.53 -8.39 12.74
C GLY A 82 -3.61 -8.36 13.82
N GLU A 83 -3.56 -7.35 14.70
CA GLU A 83 -4.58 -7.14 15.74
C GLU A 83 -5.97 -6.90 15.11
N TYR A 84 -6.05 -6.09 14.05
CA TYR A 84 -7.31 -5.82 13.34
C TYR A 84 -7.93 -7.07 12.71
N TRP A 85 -7.10 -7.92 12.09
CA TRP A 85 -7.59 -9.10 11.38
C TRP A 85 -8.09 -10.21 12.31
N VAL A 86 -7.54 -10.32 13.52
CA VAL A 86 -8.00 -11.27 14.55
C VAL A 86 -9.37 -10.90 15.11
N GLN A 87 -9.69 -9.60 15.16
CA GLN A 87 -10.95 -9.10 15.73
C GLN A 87 -12.13 -9.05 14.74
N GLN A 88 -11.90 -9.34 13.45
CA GLN A 88 -12.85 -9.18 12.33
C GLN A 88 -13.22 -10.49 11.64
#